data_AF-A0A151RAN0-F1
#
_entry.id   AF-A0A151RAN0-F1
#
_cell.length_a   1.000
_cell.length_b   1.000
_cell.length_c   1.000
_cell.angle_alpha   90.00
_cell.angle_beta   90.00
_cell.angle_gamma   90.00
#
_symmetry.space_group_name_H-M   'P 1'
#
loop_
_entity.id
_entity.type
_entity.pdbx_description
1 polymer ?
#
loop_
_entity_poly.entity_id
_entity_poly.type
_entity_poly.pdbx_seq_one_letter_code
_entity_poly.pdbx_strand_id
1 'polypeptide(L)'
;MWDILQVTHEGTSDVKRSRKHTLIKEYELLRMNHGESISDFQKRFTHLINHLIDLGRKFEEEELNLKVLQCLDRSWEARVTTIEESKDLTLLTLATLFGKLREHEQKLHIFYEMNCKIKREKEYL
;
A
#
# COMPACT_ATOMS: atom_id res chain seq x y z
N MET A 1 28.81 -22.11 -33.98
CA MET A 1 29.05 -22.25 -32.52
C MET A 1 29.22 -20.87 -31.88
N TRP A 2 28.24 -19.97 -32.12
CA TRP A 2 28.18 -18.60 -31.59
C TRP A 2 26.80 -18.30 -30.97
N ASP A 3 25.78 -19.08 -31.29
CA ASP A 3 24.40 -18.90 -30.78
C ASP A 3 24.25 -19.11 -29.26
N ILE A 4 25.15 -19.85 -28.62
CA ILE A 4 25.00 -20.22 -27.20
C ILE A 4 25.36 -19.05 -26.26
N LEU A 5 26.26 -18.15 -26.67
CA LEU A 5 26.60 -16.97 -25.86
C LEU A 5 25.51 -15.89 -25.94
N GLN A 6 24.86 -15.73 -27.09
CA GLN A 6 23.77 -14.78 -27.25
C GLN A 6 22.54 -15.19 -26.42
N VAL A 7 22.21 -16.49 -26.35
CA VAL A 7 21.12 -17.01 -25.52
C VAL A 7 21.35 -16.78 -24.02
N THR A 8 22.59 -16.84 -23.53
CA THR A 8 22.85 -16.54 -22.11
C THR A 8 22.66 -15.06 -21.78
N HIS A 9 23.04 -14.15 -22.67
CA HIS A 9 22.85 -12.70 -22.45
C HIS A 9 21.40 -12.26 -22.68
N GLU A 10 20.74 -12.80 -23.72
CA GLU A 10 19.31 -12.61 -23.98
C GLU A 10 18.46 -13.17 -22.85
N GLY A 11 18.74 -14.38 -22.38
CA GLY A 11 18.08 -14.98 -21.21
C GLY A 11 18.27 -14.15 -19.93
N THR A 12 19.43 -13.51 -19.74
CA THR A 12 19.65 -12.61 -18.60
C THR A 12 18.83 -11.31 -18.74
N SER A 13 18.65 -10.81 -19.97
CA SER A 13 17.84 -9.62 -20.25
C SER A 13 16.33 -9.90 -20.20
N ASP A 14 15.89 -11.06 -20.68
CA ASP A 14 14.50 -11.53 -20.67
C ASP A 14 14.06 -11.92 -19.26
N VAL A 15 14.93 -12.54 -18.45
CA VAL A 15 14.64 -12.81 -17.04
C VAL A 15 14.50 -11.50 -16.26
N LYS A 16 15.37 -10.51 -16.50
CA LYS A 16 15.24 -9.17 -15.90
C LYS A 16 13.95 -8.47 -16.35
N ARG A 17 13.59 -8.57 -17.63
CA ARG A 17 12.35 -8.02 -18.19
C ARG A 17 11.12 -8.69 -17.60
N SER A 18 11.13 -10.02 -17.47
CA SER A 18 10.05 -10.82 -16.88
C SER A 18 9.84 -10.50 -15.39
N ARG A 19 10.93 -10.38 -14.62
CA ARG A 19 10.87 -9.93 -13.22
C ARG A 19 10.28 -8.54 -13.08
N LYS A 20 10.74 -7.60 -13.91
CA LYS A 20 10.20 -6.22 -13.93
C LYS A 20 8.71 -6.22 -14.27
N HIS A 21 8.29 -7.00 -15.28
CA HIS A 21 6.89 -7.11 -15.66
C HIS A 21 6.03 -7.69 -14.53
N THR A 22 6.53 -8.72 -13.83
CA THR A 22 5.85 -9.34 -12.69
C THR A 22 5.65 -8.34 -11.55
N LEU A 23 6.69 -7.58 -11.18
CA LEU A 23 6.61 -6.58 -10.11
C LEU A 23 5.71 -5.40 -10.48
N ILE A 24 5.70 -4.97 -11.73
CA ILE A 24 4.77 -3.94 -12.21
C ILE A 24 3.33 -4.45 -12.10
N LYS A 25 3.07 -5.69 -12.50
CA LYS A 25 1.75 -6.30 -12.39
C LYS A 25 1.30 -6.43 -10.92
N GLU A 26 2.22 -6.80 -10.03
CA GLU A 26 1.96 -6.85 -8.59
C GLU A 26 1.66 -5.46 -8.02
N TYR A 27 2.35 -4.41 -8.51
CA TYR A 27 2.06 -3.02 -8.15
C TYR A 27 0.72 -2.54 -8.67
N GLU A 28 0.35 -2.87 -9.90
CA GLU A 28 -0.96 -2.53 -10.47
C GLU A 28 -2.10 -3.21 -9.72
N LEU A 29 -1.94 -4.48 -9.37
CA LEU A 29 -2.93 -5.28 -8.64
C LEU A 29 -2.87 -5.10 -7.13
N LEU A 30 -1.95 -4.28 -6.62
CA LEU A 30 -1.79 -4.08 -5.19
C LEU A 30 -3.10 -3.54 -4.60
N ARG A 31 -3.58 -4.24 -3.59
CA ARG A 31 -4.75 -3.87 -2.79
C ARG A 31 -4.50 -4.27 -1.34
N MET A 32 -5.17 -3.56 -0.45
CA MET A 32 -5.29 -3.96 0.94
C MET A 32 -6.15 -5.23 1.00
N ASN A 33 -5.67 -6.26 1.71
CA ASN A 33 -6.43 -7.49 1.87
C ASN A 33 -7.52 -7.33 2.94
N HIS A 34 -8.59 -8.10 2.86
CA HIS A 34 -9.65 -8.06 3.87
C HIS A 34 -9.11 -8.48 5.24
N GLY A 35 -9.20 -7.57 6.22
CA GLY A 35 -8.74 -7.82 7.59
C GLY A 35 -7.23 -7.65 7.81
N GLU A 36 -6.51 -7.20 6.79
CA GLU A 36 -5.12 -6.80 6.93
C GLU A 36 -4.99 -5.50 7.72
N SER A 37 -3.94 -5.37 8.54
CA SER A 37 -3.65 -4.12 9.24
C SER A 37 -2.99 -3.10 8.32
N ILE A 38 -3.18 -1.80 8.58
CA ILE A 38 -2.47 -0.74 7.85
C ILE A 38 -0.95 -0.91 7.95
N SER A 39 -0.45 -1.44 9.06
CA SER A 39 0.98 -1.68 9.27
C SER A 39 1.52 -2.79 8.37
N ASP A 40 0.76 -3.86 8.14
CA ASP A 40 1.19 -4.95 7.27
C ASP A 40 1.08 -4.56 5.79
N PHE A 41 0.01 -3.83 5.43
CA PHE A 41 -0.10 -3.21 4.11
C PHE A 41 1.08 -2.27 3.82
N GLN A 42 1.45 -1.41 4.78
CA GLN A 42 2.60 -0.52 4.66
C GLN A 42 3.90 -1.29 4.38
N LYS A 43 4.17 -2.39 5.09
CA LYS A 43 5.37 -3.22 4.86
C LYS A 43 5.40 -3.79 3.44
N ARG A 44 4.28 -4.35 2.96
CA ARG A 44 4.18 -4.89 1.59
C ARG A 44 4.39 -3.81 0.54
N PHE A 45 3.75 -2.65 0.73
CA PHE A 45 3.90 -1.50 -0.15
C PHE A 45 5.35 -1.03 -0.23
N THR A 46 5.99 -0.78 0.92
CA THR A 46 7.40 -0.35 0.97
C THR A 46 8.34 -1.38 0.35
N HIS A 47 8.11 -2.68 0.60
CA HIS A 47 8.91 -3.73 -0.01
C HIS A 47 8.82 -3.67 -1.54
N LEU A 48 7.60 -3.58 -2.09
CA LEU A 48 7.36 -3.53 -3.53
C LEU A 48 7.96 -2.28 -4.18
N ILE A 49 7.82 -1.11 -3.54
CA ILE A 49 8.42 0.14 -4.01
C ILE A 49 9.94 0.05 -4.03
N ASN A 50 10.56 -0.48 -2.98
CA ASN A 50 12.01 -0.64 -2.93
C ASN A 50 12.52 -1.54 -4.08
N HIS A 51 11.85 -2.66 -4.35
CA HIS A 51 12.20 -3.53 -5.50
C HIS A 51 12.07 -2.81 -6.86
N LEU A 52 11.05 -1.96 -7.02
CA LEU A 52 10.85 -1.20 -8.24
C LEU A 52 11.91 -0.08 -8.39
N ILE A 53 12.31 0.56 -7.30
CA ILE A 53 13.40 1.53 -7.27
C ILE A 53 14.73 0.87 -7.62
N ASP A 54 15.01 -0.31 -7.07
CA ASP A 54 16.21 -1.10 -7.39
C ASP A 54 16.27 -1.49 -8.88
N LEU A 55 15.11 -1.64 -9.53
CA LEU A 55 14.97 -1.87 -10.97
C LEU A 55 15.03 -0.58 -11.82
N GLY A 56 15.30 0.56 -11.20
CA GLY A 56 15.48 1.86 -11.84
C GLY A 56 14.20 2.65 -12.10
N ARG A 57 13.06 2.29 -11.49
CA ARG A 57 11.90 3.21 -11.48
C ARG A 57 12.16 4.35 -10.51
N LYS A 58 11.67 5.53 -10.88
CA LYS A 58 11.55 6.68 -9.98
C LYS A 58 10.07 6.87 -9.68
N PHE A 59 9.77 7.21 -8.44
CA PHE A 59 8.43 7.51 -7.99
C PHE A 59 8.42 8.90 -7.38
N GLU A 60 7.40 9.67 -7.70
CA GLU A 60 7.12 10.92 -7.01
C GLU A 60 6.30 10.63 -5.75
N GLU A 61 6.45 11.46 -4.73
CA GLU A 61 5.79 11.23 -3.44
C GLU A 61 4.25 11.32 -3.59
N GLU A 62 3.77 12.19 -4.47
CA GLU A 62 2.36 12.26 -4.89
C GLU A 62 1.89 10.96 -5.54
N GLU A 63 2.68 10.37 -6.47
CA GLU A 63 2.34 9.11 -7.12
C GLU A 63 2.19 7.97 -6.10
N LEU A 64 3.11 7.91 -5.12
CA LEU A 64 3.05 6.91 -4.05
C LEU A 64 1.83 7.12 -3.14
N ASN A 65 1.54 8.38 -2.77
CA ASN A 65 0.40 8.71 -1.92
C ASN A 65 -0.92 8.35 -2.61
N LEU A 66 -1.10 8.76 -3.86
CA LEU A 66 -2.27 8.40 -4.67
C LEU A 66 -2.41 6.89 -4.80
N LYS A 67 -1.29 6.19 -5.02
CA LYS A 67 -1.31 4.73 -5.11
C LYS A 67 -1.79 4.10 -3.80
N VAL A 68 -1.27 4.54 -2.66
CA VAL A 68 -1.72 4.06 -1.34
C VAL A 68 -3.22 4.27 -1.19
N LEU A 69 -3.73 5.48 -1.46
CA LEU A 69 -5.15 5.81 -1.35
C LEU A 69 -6.03 4.93 -2.27
N GLN A 70 -5.58 4.66 -3.50
CA GLN A 70 -6.29 3.77 -4.45
C GLN A 70 -6.25 2.29 -4.03
N CYS A 71 -5.22 1.86 -3.30
CA CYS A 71 -5.09 0.48 -2.84
C CYS A 71 -5.95 0.17 -1.61
N LEU A 72 -6.41 1.20 -0.87
CA LEU A 72 -7.26 1.01 0.30
C LEU A 72 -8.65 0.47 -0.09
N ASP A 73 -9.25 -0.26 0.84
CA ASP A 73 -10.61 -0.79 0.69
C ASP A 73 -11.66 0.34 0.72
N ARG A 74 -12.85 0.09 0.17
CA ARG A 74 -13.98 1.04 0.19
C ARG A 74 -14.37 1.49 1.60
N SER A 75 -14.12 0.67 2.62
CA SER A 75 -14.34 1.08 4.01
C SER A 75 -13.53 2.33 4.43
N TRP A 76 -12.46 2.64 3.71
CA TRP A 76 -11.61 3.81 3.94
C TRP A 76 -11.97 5.02 3.08
N GLU A 77 -12.90 4.90 2.15
CA GLU A 77 -13.24 5.93 1.15
C GLU A 77 -13.56 7.29 1.79
N ALA A 78 -14.38 7.32 2.84
CA ALA A 78 -14.69 8.56 3.57
C ALA A 78 -13.44 9.25 4.15
N ARG A 79 -12.46 8.46 4.61
CA ARG A 79 -11.21 8.98 5.16
C ARG A 79 -10.26 9.42 4.05
N VAL A 80 -10.23 8.69 2.93
CA VAL A 80 -9.48 9.07 1.71
C VAL A 80 -9.97 10.43 1.22
N THR A 81 -11.28 10.60 1.01
CA THR A 81 -11.88 11.88 0.59
C THR A 81 -11.54 13.02 1.54
N THR A 82 -11.64 12.79 2.86
CA THR A 82 -11.27 13.80 3.86
C THR A 82 -9.78 14.19 3.75
N ILE A 83 -8.89 13.23 3.46
CA ILE A 83 -7.45 13.50 3.32
C ILE A 83 -7.17 14.27 2.03
N GLU A 84 -7.81 13.89 0.93
CA GLU A 84 -7.72 14.56 -0.38
C GLU A 84 -8.26 16.00 -0.33
N GLU A 85 -9.37 16.23 0.36
CA GLU A 85 -9.97 17.56 0.51
C GLU A 85 -9.20 18.47 1.48
N SER A 86 -8.54 17.90 2.49
CA SER A 86 -7.92 18.69 3.57
C SER A 86 -6.47 19.09 3.31
N LYS A 87 -5.75 18.45 2.38
CA LYS A 87 -4.32 18.73 2.12
C LYS A 87 -3.91 18.47 0.68
N ASP A 88 -3.00 19.31 0.19
CA ASP A 88 -2.23 19.03 -1.03
C ASP A 88 -1.40 17.75 -0.85
N LEU A 89 -1.75 16.70 -1.60
CA LEU A 89 -1.06 15.39 -1.60
C LEU A 89 0.42 15.51 -2.01
N THR A 90 0.79 16.61 -2.67
CA THR A 90 2.15 16.96 -3.09
C THR A 90 3.06 17.34 -1.92
N LEU A 91 2.50 17.87 -0.83
CA LEU A 91 3.24 18.25 0.38
C LEU A 91 3.22 17.17 1.47
N LEU A 92 2.41 16.13 1.27
CA LEU A 92 2.25 15.06 2.24
C LEU A 92 3.35 14.01 2.05
N THR A 93 4.13 13.74 3.09
CA THR A 93 5.08 12.63 3.04
C THR A 93 4.37 11.29 3.22
N LEU A 94 4.89 10.23 2.59
CA LEU A 94 4.33 8.88 2.69
C LEU A 94 4.22 8.41 4.15
N ALA A 95 5.22 8.76 4.98
CA ALA A 95 5.22 8.47 6.41
C ALA A 95 4.05 9.15 7.15
N THR A 96 3.75 10.41 6.80
CA THR A 96 2.63 11.15 7.39
C THR A 96 1.29 10.55 6.98
N LEU A 97 1.16 10.12 5.73
CA LEU A 97 -0.04 9.44 5.23
C LEU A 97 -0.31 8.16 6.04
N PHE A 98 0.68 7.27 6.14
CA PHE A 98 0.55 6.04 6.92
C PHE A 98 0.30 6.31 8.41
N GLY A 99 0.89 7.36 8.98
CA GLY A 99 0.63 7.78 10.36
C GLY A 99 -0.84 8.12 10.59
N LYS A 100 -1.45 8.92 9.70
CA LYS A 100 -2.87 9.28 9.77
C LYS A 100 -3.80 8.08 9.59
N LEU A 101 -3.45 7.15 8.69
CA LEU A 101 -4.23 5.93 8.46
C LEU A 101 -4.22 5.03 9.70
N ARG A 102 -3.04 4.84 10.31
CA ARG A 102 -2.88 4.06 11.53
C ARG A 102 -3.62 4.66 12.73
N GLU A 103 -3.57 5.98 12.89
CA GLU A 103 -4.33 6.66 13.94
C GLU A 103 -5.84 6.43 13.79
N HIS A 104 -6.34 6.42 12.54
CA HIS A 104 -7.75 6.12 12.27
C HIS A 104 -8.10 4.66 12.57
N GLU A 105 -7.24 3.70 12.19
CA GLU A 105 -7.39 2.28 12.53
C GLU A 105 -7.51 2.08 14.05
N GLN A 106 -6.62 2.72 14.82
CA GLN A 106 -6.64 2.66 16.28
C GLN A 106 -7.91 3.28 16.87
N LYS A 107 -8.35 4.44 16.37
CA LYS A 107 -9.60 5.08 16.83
C LYS A 107 -10.82 4.21 16.56
N LEU A 108 -10.90 3.57 15.39
CA LEU A 108 -11.96 2.62 15.08
C LEU A 108 -11.94 1.43 16.05
N HIS A 109 -10.76 0.85 16.29
CA HIS A 109 -10.60 -0.27 17.22
C HIS A 109 -11.09 0.08 18.64
N ILE A 110 -10.64 1.22 19.18
CA ILE A 110 -11.05 1.70 20.51
C ILE A 110 -12.57 1.94 20.56
N PHE A 111 -13.16 2.51 19.50
CA PHE A 111 -14.59 2.74 19.43
C PHE A 111 -15.40 1.43 19.45
N TYR A 112 -14.94 0.39 18.77
CA TYR A 112 -15.57 -0.95 18.83
C TYR A 112 -15.45 -1.58 20.22
N GLU A 113 -14.28 -1.49 20.86
CA GLU A 113 -14.08 -2.01 22.22
C GLU A 113 -14.98 -1.30 23.25
N MET A 114 -15.09 0.04 23.17
CA MET A 114 -15.98 0.82 24.04
C MET A 114 -17.45 0.43 23.83
N ASN A 115 -17.90 0.28 22.59
CA ASN A 115 -19.27 -0.15 22.30
C ASN A 115 -19.56 -1.57 22.81
N CYS A 116 -18.59 -2.49 22.73
CA CYS A 116 -18.74 -3.84 23.26
C CYS A 116 -18.84 -3.87 24.79
N LYS A 117 -18.18 -2.95 25.50
CA LYS A 117 -18.31 -2.81 26.96
C LYS A 117 -19.67 -2.24 27.35
N ILE A 118 -20.11 -1.18 26.69
CA ILE A 118 -21.42 -0.55 26.93
C ILE A 118 -22.57 -1.54 26.66
N LYS A 119 -22.46 -2.35 25.60
CA LYS A 119 -23.50 -3.33 25.27
C LYS A 119 -23.61 -4.44 26.32
N ARG A 120 -22.46 -4.91 26.85
CA ARG A 120 -22.44 -5.86 27.96
C ARG A 120 -23.04 -5.27 29.23
N GLU A 121 -22.67 -4.04 29.61
CA GLU A 121 -23.23 -3.39 30.81
C GLU A 121 -24.74 -3.16 30.73
N LYS A 122 -25.29 -2.95 29.53
CA LYS A 122 -26.74 -2.85 29.30
C LYS A 122 -27.47 -4.19 29.24
N GLU A 123 -26.76 -5.31 29.09
CA GLU A 123 -27.35 -6.67 29.08
C GLU A 123 -27.51 -7.24 30.50
N TYR A 124 -26.86 -6.62 31.49
CA TYR A 124 -26.95 -6.95 32.91
C TYR A 124 -27.81 -5.95 33.72
N LEU A 125 -28.55 -5.08 33.05
CA LEU A 125 -29.45 -4.06 33.60
C LEU A 125 -30.87 -4.27 33.05
#